data_AF-A0A8J6NFI1-F1
#
_entry.id   AF-A0A8J6NFI1-F1
#
_cell.length_a   1.000
_cell.length_b   1.000
_cell.length_c   1.000
_cell.angle_alpha   90.00
_cell.angle_beta   90.00
_cell.angle_gamma   90.00
#
_symmetry.space_group_name_H-M   'P 1'
#
loop_
_entity.id
_entity.type
_entity.pdbx_description
1 polymer ?
#
loop_
_entity_poly.entity_id
_entity_poly.type
_entity_poly.pdbx_seq_one_letter_code
_entity_poly.pdbx_strand_id
1 'polypeptide(L)' 'VSRKTLSKIINGHGAVSPDMALRLSRAFETTPELWMNLQKNYDLWHAAHDSKEWKRVKPLRPALMTS' A
#
# COMPACT_ATOMS: atom_id res chain seq x y z
N VAL A 1 16.65 13.02 -5.42
CA VAL A 1 16.44 11.55 -5.35
C VAL A 1 17.58 10.86 -6.04
N SER A 2 18.30 9.94 -5.40
CA SER A 2 19.37 9.20 -6.06
C SER A 2 18.79 8.14 -7.01
N ARG A 3 19.39 7.98 -8.20
CA ARG A 3 19.05 6.94 -9.20
C ARG A 3 19.01 5.52 -8.60
N LYS A 4 19.84 5.25 -7.59
CA LYS A 4 19.86 3.95 -6.89
C LYS A 4 18.58 3.66 -6.09
N THR A 5 17.96 4.67 -5.50
CA THR A 5 16.71 4.49 -4.73
C THR A 5 15.54 4.21 -5.67
N LEU A 6 15.48 4.91 -6.81
CA LEU A 6 14.48 4.67 -7.84
C LEU A 6 14.62 3.26 -8.43
N SER A 7 15.84 2.81 -8.71
CA SER A 7 16.10 1.45 -9.23
C SER A 7 15.72 0.35 -8.24
N LYS A 8 15.93 0.51 -6.92
CA LYS A 8 15.49 -0.47 -5.92
C LYS A 8 13.97 -0.61 -5.85
N ILE A 9 13.24 0.48 -6.02
CA ILE A 9 11.77 0.48 -5.99
C ILE A 9 11.21 -0.07 -7.29
N ILE A 10 11.78 0.29 -8.45
CA ILE A 10 11.47 -0.33 -9.75
C ILE A 10 11.73 -1.84 -9.71
N ASN A 11 12.80 -2.27 -9.03
CA ASN A 11 13.15 -3.68 -8.89
C ASN A 11 12.40 -4.39 -7.75
N GLY A 12 11.37 -3.79 -7.13
CA GLY A 12 10.55 -4.44 -6.08
C GLY A 12 11.26 -4.67 -4.75
N HIS A 13 12.42 -4.05 -4.50
CA HIS A 13 13.22 -4.19 -3.27
C HIS A 13 12.97 -3.06 -2.25
N GLY A 14 11.98 -2.19 -2.49
CA GLY A 14 11.62 -1.13 -1.57
C GLY A 14 10.16 -0.71 -1.73
N ALA A 15 9.45 -0.56 -0.62
CA ALA A 15 8.08 -0.08 -0.60
C ALA A 15 7.97 1.34 -1.17
N VAL A 16 6.86 1.64 -1.84
CA VAL A 16 6.52 2.98 -2.32
C VAL A 16 6.09 3.84 -1.14
N SER A 17 6.95 4.75 -0.71
CA SER A 17 6.60 5.79 0.26
C SER A 17 5.83 6.95 -0.39
N PRO A 18 5.13 7.81 0.38
CA PRO A 18 4.44 8.98 -0.18
C PRO A 18 5.35 9.93 -0.97
N ASP A 19 6.58 10.19 -0.50
CA ASP A 19 7.59 10.98 -1.25
C ASP A 19 7.95 10.32 -2.58
N MET A 20 8.03 8.98 -2.62
CA MET A 20 8.28 8.26 -3.86
C MET A 20 7.09 8.30 -4.80
N ALA A 21 5.86 8.17 -4.28
CA ALA A 21 4.64 8.28 -5.07
C ALA A 21 4.56 9.64 -5.80
N LEU A 22 4.92 10.74 -5.13
CA LEU A 22 5.01 12.07 -5.74
C LEU A 22 6.10 12.17 -6.83
N ARG A 23 7.22 11.48 -6.63
CA ARG A 23 8.33 11.46 -7.60
C ARG A 23 7.97 10.64 -8.83
N LEU A 24 7.33 9.49 -8.63
CA LEU A 24 6.86 8.62 -9.70
C LEU A 24 5.72 9.25 -10.48
N SER A 25 4.78 9.93 -9.80
CA SER A 25 3.69 10.66 -10.45
C SER A 25 4.23 11.75 -11.39
N ARG A 26 5.26 12.49 -10.94
CA ARG A 26 5.91 13.51 -11.77
C ARG A 26 6.73 12.90 -12.91
N ALA A 27 7.35 11.75 -12.70
CA ALA A 27 8.21 11.10 -13.69
C ALA A 27 7.42 10.42 -14.82
N PHE A 28 6.23 9.89 -14.52
CA PHE A 28 5.43 9.10 -15.46
C PHE A 28 4.11 9.78 -15.85
N GLU A 29 3.92 11.05 -15.48
CA GLU A 29 2.69 11.82 -15.73
C GLU A 29 1.43 11.10 -15.22
N THR A 30 1.54 10.47 -14.05
CA THR A 30 0.44 9.78 -13.36
C THR A 30 0.04 10.51 -12.07
N THR A 31 -0.85 9.91 -11.27
CA THR A 31 -1.20 10.42 -9.94
C THR A 31 -0.39 9.73 -8.82
N PRO A 32 -0.08 10.41 -7.71
CA PRO A 32 0.53 9.77 -6.53
C PRO A 32 -0.36 8.69 -5.93
N GLU A 33 -1.68 8.89 -5.98
CA GLU A 33 -2.68 7.96 -5.46
C GLU A 33 -2.63 6.60 -6.16
N LEU A 34 -2.37 6.58 -7.47
CA LEU A 34 -2.15 5.34 -8.23
C LEU A 34 -1.05 4.50 -7.57
N TRP A 35 0.10 5.11 -7.29
CA TRP A 35 1.25 4.44 -6.71
C TRP A 35 1.02 3.99 -5.26
N MET A 36 0.33 4.81 -4.47
CA MET A 36 -0.06 4.42 -3.11
C MET A 36 -1.07 3.27 -3.10
N ASN A 37 -2.01 3.25 -4.05
CA ASN A 37 -2.98 2.16 -4.18
C ASN A 37 -2.29 0.85 -4.58
N LEU A 38 -1.29 0.90 -5.46
CA LEU A 38 -0.49 -0.27 -5.82
C LEU A 38 0.24 -0.85 -4.61
N GLN A 39 0.90 -0.01 -3.82
CA GLN A 39 1.57 -0.45 -2.59
C GLN A 39 0.59 -1.06 -1.60
N LYS A 40 -0.53 -0.38 -1.36
CA LYS A 40 -1.58 -0.88 -0.46
C LYS A 40 -2.11 -2.24 -0.89
N ASN A 41 -2.37 -2.43 -2.18
CA ASN A 41 -2.86 -3.71 -2.70
C ASN A 41 -1.82 -4.82 -2.55
N TYR A 42 -0.54 -4.52 -2.79
CA TYR A 42 0.56 -5.45 -2.59
C TYR A 42 0.68 -5.86 -1.12
N ASP A 43 0.65 -4.89 -0.20
CA ASP A 43 0.74 -5.14 1.24
C ASP A 43 -0.45 -5.97 1.75
N LEU A 44 -1.66 -5.67 1.27
CA LEU A 44 -2.86 -6.44 1.60
C LEU A 44 -2.78 -7.87 1.08
N TRP A 45 -2.28 -8.06 -0.15
CA TRP A 45 -2.12 -9.39 -0.73
C TRP A 45 -1.12 -10.21 0.09
N HIS A 46 0.03 -9.63 0.44
CA HIS A 46 1.02 -10.29 1.29
C HIS A 46 0.46 -10.60 2.69
N ALA A 47 -0.16 -9.63 3.36
CA ALA A 47 -0.75 -9.84 4.68
C ALA A 47 -1.82 -10.94 4.68
N ALA A 48 -2.59 -11.06 3.60
CA ALA A 48 -3.61 -12.10 3.45
C ALA A 48 -3.02 -13.51 3.18
N HIS A 49 -1.83 -13.61 2.59
CA HIS A 49 -1.17 -14.88 2.26
C HIS A 49 -0.20 -15.35 3.34
N ASP A 50 0.44 -14.44 4.06
CA ASP A 50 1.42 -14.76 5.12
C ASP A 50 0.74 -15.25 6.40
N SER A 51 -0.48 -14.78 6.70
CA SER A 51 -1.20 -15.17 7.91
C SER A 51 -2.70 -15.24 7.70
N LYS A 52 -3.33 -16.25 8.32
CA LYS A 52 -4.80 -16.40 8.38
C LYS A 52 -5.38 -15.87 9.69
N GLU A 53 -4.55 -15.34 10.60
CA GLU A 53 -4.98 -14.92 11.94
C GLU A 53 -6.00 -13.77 11.91
N TRP A 54 -5.95 -12.90 10.90
CA TRP A 54 -6.94 -11.84 10.69
C TRP A 54 -8.38 -12.38 10.56
N LYS A 55 -8.56 -13.63 10.11
CA LYS A 55 -9.88 -14.27 9.99
C LYS A 55 -10.51 -14.62 11.34
N ARG A 56 -9.73 -14.66 12.42
CA ARG A 56 -10.23 -14.95 13.78
C ARG A 56 -10.90 -13.74 14.41
N VAL A 57 -10.64 -12.54 13.89
CA VAL A 57 -11.23 -11.30 14.40
C VAL A 57 -12.73 -11.30 14.13
N LYS A 58 -13.55 -11.24 15.19
CA LYS A 58 -15.00 -11.17 15.07
C LYS A 58 -15.42 -9.75 14.68
N PRO A 59 -16.32 -9.57 13.69
CA PRO A 59 -16.83 -8.26 13.35
C PRO A 59 -17.61 -7.68 14.55
N LEU A 60 -17.33 -6.42 14.87
CA LEU A 60 -18.15 -5.68 15.82
C LEU A 60 -19.52 -5.45 15.16
N ARG A 61 -20.56 -6.08 15.67
CA ARG A 61 -21.93 -5.77 15.25
C ARG A 61 -22.30 -4.43 15.88
N PRO A 62 -22.69 -3.41 15.10
CA PRO A 62 -23.26 -2.19 15.65
C PRO A 62 -24.72 -2.46 16.07
N ALA A 63 -24.92 -3.31 17.06
CA ALA A 63 -26.10 -3.19 17.90
C ALA A 63 -25.77 -2.05 18.88
N LEU A 64 -26.70 -1.11 19.09
CA LEU A 64 -26.60 0.04 20.01
C LEU A 64 -26.18 1.41 19.43
N MET A 65 -26.37 1.67 18.12
CA MET A 65 -26.37 3.06 17.59
C MET A 65 -27.78 3.59 17.28
N THR A 66 -28.80 3.02 17.93
CA THR A 66 -30.15 3.59 17.96
C THR A 66 -30.50 3.87 19.41
N SER A 67 -30.23 5.09 19.86
CA SER A 67 -30.91 5.67 21.02
C SER A 67 -30.97 7.18 20.88
#